data_AF-A0A4S0IHV8-F1
#
_entry.id   AF-A0A4S0IHV8-F1
#
_cell.length_a   1.000
_cell.length_b   1.000
_cell.length_c   1.000
_cell.angle_alpha   90.00
_cell.angle_beta   90.00
_cell.angle_gamma   90.00
#
_symmetry.space_group_name_H-M   'P 1'
#
loop_
_entity.id
_entity.type
_entity.pdbx_description
1 polymer ?
#
loop_
_entity_poly.entity_id
_entity_poly.type
_entity_poly.pdbx_seq_one_letter_code
_entity_poly.pdbx_strand_id
1 'polypeptide(L)'
;MTPVDAKDRPSRATEGFFGRRHGKTIRPQQAIALESGLRAYRLDLTAQAPADLKTLFKAEVSALQLEIGFGGGEHLLHRAKEAPETGFIGVEPFVN
;
A
#
# COMPACT_ATOMS: atom_id res chain seq x y z
N MET A 1 -46.02 31.66 4.81
CA MET A 1 -45.11 30.77 5.55
C MET A 1 -45.66 29.36 5.46
N THR A 2 -45.21 28.62 4.46
CA THR A 2 -45.49 27.19 4.26
C THR A 2 -44.14 26.48 4.34
N PRO A 3 -43.96 25.50 5.24
CA PRO A 3 -42.68 24.81 5.37
C PRO A 3 -42.55 23.82 4.21
N VAL A 4 -41.44 23.89 3.47
CA VAL A 4 -41.08 22.87 2.50
C VAL A 4 -40.32 21.79 3.25
N ASP A 5 -40.90 20.59 3.28
CA ASP A 5 -40.34 19.38 3.86
C ASP A 5 -38.93 19.08 3.33
N ALA A 6 -37.96 19.02 4.23
CA ALA A 6 -36.58 18.63 3.97
C ALA A 6 -36.44 17.10 4.08
N LYS A 7 -37.07 16.34 3.17
CA LYS A 7 -36.82 14.89 3.04
C LYS A 7 -36.56 14.51 1.58
N ASP A 8 -35.49 13.72 1.43
CA ASP A 8 -35.01 13.05 0.21
C ASP A 8 -34.40 13.92 -0.88
N ARG A 9 -33.16 14.38 -0.61
CA ARG A 9 -32.16 14.41 -1.67
C ARG A 9 -31.41 13.07 -1.63
N PRO A 10 -31.52 12.19 -2.64
CA PRO A 10 -30.61 11.06 -2.73
C PRO A 10 -29.21 11.64 -2.84
N SER A 11 -28.38 11.42 -1.83
CA SER A 11 -26.96 11.74 -1.91
C SER A 11 -26.43 10.89 -3.06
N ARG A 12 -26.12 11.52 -4.19
CA ARG A 12 -25.32 10.89 -5.24
C ARG A 12 -23.94 10.63 -4.63
N ALA A 13 -23.77 9.47 -4.00
CA ALA A 13 -22.55 9.02 -3.32
C ALA A 13 -21.41 8.70 -4.31
N THR A 14 -21.32 9.46 -5.39
CA THR A 14 -20.38 9.22 -6.49
C THR A 14 -19.85 10.54 -7.06
N GLU A 15 -19.89 11.64 -6.31
CA GLU A 15 -19.19 12.87 -6.69
C GLU A 15 -17.74 12.78 -6.20
N GLY A 16 -16.82 12.58 -7.15
CA GLY A 16 -15.39 12.90 -6.94
C GLY A 16 -14.38 11.74 -6.94
N PHE A 17 -14.72 10.53 -7.40
CA PHE A 17 -13.71 9.46 -7.48
C PHE A 17 -12.98 9.47 -8.83
N PHE A 18 -11.81 10.12 -8.87
CA PHE A 18 -10.85 10.00 -9.96
C PHE A 18 -9.76 9.01 -9.54
N GLY A 19 -9.90 7.74 -9.94
CA GLY A 19 -8.94 6.70 -9.57
C GLY A 19 -9.42 5.29 -9.95
N ARG A 20 -8.63 4.29 -9.59
CA ARG A 20 -9.02 2.87 -9.66
C ARG A 20 -9.54 2.44 -8.29
N ARG A 21 -10.73 1.83 -8.20
CA ARG A 21 -11.27 1.28 -6.93
C ARG A 21 -10.65 -0.07 -6.58
N HIS A 22 -10.23 -0.80 -7.60
CA HIS A 22 -9.48 -2.05 -7.54
C HIS A 22 -8.29 -1.90 -8.48
N GLY A 23 -7.13 -2.42 -8.09
CA GLY A 23 -5.98 -2.51 -8.98
C GLY A 23 -6.20 -3.54 -10.10
N LYS A 24 -5.12 -3.93 -10.77
CA LYS A 24 -5.20 -4.96 -11.82
C LYS A 24 -5.51 -6.32 -11.19
N THR A 25 -6.45 -7.06 -11.78
CA THR A 25 -6.70 -8.46 -11.43
C THR A 25 -5.39 -9.26 -11.49
N ILE A 26 -4.99 -9.80 -10.34
CA ILE A 26 -3.78 -10.59 -10.20
C ILE A 26 -4.07 -12.01 -10.67
N ARG A 27 -3.15 -12.61 -11.45
CA ARG A 27 -3.30 -14.02 -11.86
C ARG A 27 -3.16 -14.91 -10.62
N PRO A 28 -3.82 -16.08 -10.54
CA PRO A 28 -3.77 -16.95 -9.36
C PRO A 28 -2.36 -17.24 -8.84
N GLN A 29 -1.40 -17.50 -9.73
CA GLN A 29 0.01 -17.74 -9.38
C GLN A 29 0.69 -16.50 -8.74
N GLN A 30 0.37 -15.30 -9.24
CA GLN A 30 0.89 -14.06 -8.69
C GLN A 30 0.28 -13.75 -7.32
N ALA A 31 -0.99 -14.11 -7.10
CA ALA A 31 -1.65 -13.97 -5.81
C ALA A 31 -1.00 -14.90 -4.75
N ILE A 32 -0.70 -16.15 -5.11
CA ILE A 32 0.01 -17.10 -4.25
C ILE A 32 1.41 -16.58 -3.90
N ALA A 33 2.16 -16.08 -4.89
CA ALA A 33 3.48 -15.51 -4.66
C ALA A 33 3.41 -14.28 -3.75
N LEU A 34 2.43 -13.40 -3.96
CA LEU A 34 2.19 -12.23 -3.11
C LEU A 34 1.86 -12.64 -1.68
N GLU A 35 0.92 -13.56 -1.48
CA GLU A 35 0.52 -14.02 -0.14
C GLU A 35 1.70 -14.67 0.60
N SER A 36 2.48 -15.49 -0.11
CA SER A 36 3.68 -16.14 0.45
C SER A 36 4.75 -15.12 0.83
N GLY A 37 4.97 -14.10 -0.01
CA GLY A 37 5.89 -13.00 0.29
C GLY A 37 5.40 -12.15 1.48
N LEU A 38 4.11 -11.81 1.51
CA LEU A 38 3.53 -11.03 2.61
C LEU A 38 3.63 -11.78 3.94
N ARG A 39 3.52 -13.11 3.98
CA ARG A 39 3.77 -13.87 5.22
C ARG A 39 5.17 -13.63 5.80
N ALA A 40 6.18 -13.41 4.95
CA ALA A 40 7.56 -13.21 5.39
C ALA A 40 7.92 -11.74 5.63
N TYR A 41 7.33 -10.81 4.86
CA TYR A 41 7.79 -9.41 4.79
C TYR A 41 6.75 -8.39 5.24
N ARG A 42 5.51 -8.79 5.53
CA ARG A 42 4.49 -7.85 5.99
C ARG A 42 4.85 -7.32 7.37
N LEU A 43 4.71 -6.01 7.53
CA LEU A 43 4.81 -5.36 8.83
C LEU A 43 3.48 -5.51 9.58
N ASP A 44 3.57 -5.89 10.85
CA ASP A 44 2.44 -5.82 11.77
C ASP A 44 2.26 -4.37 12.22
N LEU A 45 1.18 -3.75 11.74
CA LEU A 45 0.85 -2.35 12.06
C LEU A 45 0.11 -2.20 13.39
N THR A 46 -0.26 -3.31 14.05
CA THR A 46 -0.86 -3.29 15.40
C THR A 46 0.21 -3.25 16.50
N ALA A 47 1.42 -3.72 16.18
CA ALA A 47 2.58 -3.59 17.04
C ALA A 47 3.07 -2.14 17.06
N GLN A 48 3.65 -1.73 18.20
CA GLN A 48 4.33 -0.44 18.30
C GLN A 48 5.49 -0.41 17.31
N ALA A 49 5.58 0.67 16.52
CA ALA A 49 6.70 0.87 15.61
C ALA A 49 8.02 0.91 16.39
N PRO A 50 9.08 0.25 15.91
CA PRO A 50 10.40 0.30 16.55
C PRO A 50 10.94 1.74 16.54
N ALA A 51 11.76 2.07 17.54
CA ALA A 51 12.38 3.39 17.63
C ALA A 51 13.31 3.70 16.45
N ASP A 52 13.92 2.65 15.88
CA ASP A 52 14.69 2.73 14.64
C ASP A 52 14.11 1.77 13.60
N LEU A 53 13.64 2.32 12.47
CA LEU A 53 13.06 1.54 11.37
C LEU A 53 14.10 0.70 10.63
N LYS A 54 15.39 0.99 10.77
CA LYS A 54 16.47 0.20 10.14
C LYS A 54 16.52 -1.22 10.68
N THR A 55 16.04 -1.44 11.91
CA THR A 55 15.97 -2.78 12.53
C THR A 55 14.95 -3.70 11.85
N LEU A 56 14.12 -3.18 10.95
CA LEU A 56 13.21 -4.00 10.13
C LEU A 56 13.96 -4.81 9.07
N PHE A 57 15.19 -4.42 8.74
CA PHE A 57 16.01 -5.05 7.71
C PHE A 57 17.02 -6.02 8.34
N LYS A 58 17.22 -7.16 7.70
CA LYS A 58 18.25 -8.13 8.09
C LYS A 58 19.66 -7.67 7.76
N ALA A 59 19.79 -6.85 6.71
CA ALA A 59 21.04 -6.22 6.32
C ALA A 59 21.16 -4.86 7.00
N GLU A 60 22.39 -4.43 7.26
CA GLU A 60 22.62 -3.06 7.71
C GLU A 60 22.30 -2.08 6.58
N VAL A 61 21.40 -1.14 6.85
CA VAL A 61 21.00 -0.09 5.91
C VAL A 61 21.34 1.29 6.47
N SER A 62 21.94 2.13 5.64
CA SER A 62 22.33 3.50 6.01
C SER A 62 21.20 4.50 5.77
N ALA A 63 20.34 4.22 4.79
CA ALA A 63 19.20 5.05 4.39
C ALA A 63 17.89 4.25 4.33
N LEU A 64 16.77 4.95 4.33
CA LEU A 64 15.43 4.38 4.22
C LEU A 64 14.63 5.11 3.14
N GLN A 65 13.86 4.37 2.35
CA GLN A 65 12.96 4.92 1.34
C GLN A 65 11.59 4.26 1.43
N LEU A 66 10.55 5.10 1.45
CA LEU A 66 9.16 4.68 1.42
C LEU A 66 8.58 4.91 0.02
N GLU A 67 7.97 3.89 -0.57
CA GLU A 67 7.24 3.99 -1.83
C GLU A 67 5.75 3.70 -1.59
N ILE A 68 4.89 4.68 -1.89
CA ILE A 68 3.44 4.55 -1.78
C ILE A 68 2.87 4.32 -3.18
N GLY A 69 2.06 3.27 -3.32
CA GLY A 69 1.53 2.84 -4.61
C GLY A 69 2.57 2.08 -5.44
N PHE A 70 3.30 1.14 -4.83
CA PHE A 70 4.35 0.38 -5.53
C PHE A 70 3.79 -0.51 -6.66
N GLY A 71 2.48 -0.73 -6.73
CA GLY A 71 1.81 -1.50 -7.76
C GLY A 71 2.35 -2.93 -7.87
N GLY A 72 3.02 -3.24 -8.99
CA GLY A 72 3.65 -4.54 -9.22
C GLY A 72 5.02 -4.72 -8.53
N GLY A 73 5.56 -3.67 -7.90
CA GLY A 73 6.84 -3.72 -7.17
C GLY A 73 8.09 -3.71 -8.05
N GLU A 74 7.95 -3.63 -9.37
CA GLU A 74 9.08 -3.65 -10.31
C GLU A 74 10.02 -2.45 -10.09
N HIS A 75 9.45 -1.26 -9.88
CA HIS A 75 10.22 -0.06 -9.58
C HIS A 75 10.95 -0.20 -8.23
N LEU A 76 10.22 -0.56 -7.16
CA LEU A 76 10.80 -0.79 -5.84
C LEU A 76 11.96 -1.81 -5.88
N LEU A 77 11.78 -2.93 -6.59
CA LEU A 77 12.81 -3.95 -6.74
C LEU A 77 14.03 -3.43 -7.51
N HIS A 78 13.82 -2.65 -8.57
CA HIS A 78 14.91 -2.05 -9.32
C HIS A 78 15.73 -1.11 -8.45
N ARG A 79 15.08 -0.22 -7.71
CA ARG A 79 15.76 0.71 -6.77
C ARG A 79 16.50 -0.02 -5.65
N ALA A 80 15.91 -1.08 -5.10
CA ALA A 80 16.57 -1.91 -4.09
C ALA A 80 17.84 -2.61 -4.60
N LYS A 81 17.92 -2.93 -5.89
CA LYS A 81 19.12 -3.50 -6.50
C LYS A 81 20.20 -2.46 -6.77
N GLU A 82 19.82 -1.22 -7.09
CA GLU A 82 20.75 -0.12 -7.36
C GLU A 82 21.38 0.44 -6.09
N ALA A 83 20.66 0.41 -4.97
CA ALA A 83 21.09 0.96 -3.68
C ALA A 83 20.92 -0.07 -2.56
N PRO A 84 21.77 -1.12 -2.49
CA PRO A 84 21.65 -2.19 -1.50
C PRO A 84 21.83 -1.71 -0.05
N GLU A 85 22.45 -0.56 0.16
CA GLU A 85 22.59 0.11 1.46
C GLU A 85 21.31 0.84 1.92
N THR A 86 20.27 0.90 1.07
CA THR A 86 19.00 1.56 1.38
C THR A 86 17.92 0.53 1.67
N GLY A 87 17.24 0.69 2.81
CA GLY A 87 16.06 -0.11 3.15
C GLY A 87 14.81 0.45 2.47
N PHE A 88 14.18 -0.36 1.62
CA PHE A 88 12.95 0.02 0.92
C PHE A 88 11.71 -0.54 1.62
N ILE A 89 10.73 0.33 1.90
CA ILE A 89 9.42 -0.04 2.43
C ILE A 89 8.37 0.31 1.37
N GLY A 90 7.59 -0.68 0.96
CA GLY A 90 6.49 -0.50 0.02
C GLY A 90 5.14 -0.46 0.73
N VAL A 91 4.30 0.50 0.36
CA VAL A 91 2.89 0.59 0.77
C VAL A 91 2.01 0.54 -0.47
N GLU A 92 1.08 -0.40 -0.55
CA GLU A 92 0.10 -0.49 -1.64
C GLU A 92 -1.30 -0.54 -1.03
N PRO A 93 -2.11 0.53 -1.17
CA PRO A 93 -3.47 0.56 -0.63
C PRO A 93 -4.45 -0.37 -1.36
N PHE A 94 -4.16 -0.76 -2.61
CA PHE A 94 -5.04 -1.63 -3.38
C PHE A 94 -4.68 -3.10 -3.17
N VAL A 95 -5.44 -3.76 -2.29
CA VAL A 95 -5.48 -5.22 -2.24
C VAL A 95 -6.42 -5.68 -3.37
N ASN A 96 -5.87 -6.36 -4.38
CA ASN A 96 -6.66 -6.96 -5.47
C ASN A 96 -7.31 -8.27 -5.07
#